data_AF-A0A7J3WZ93-F1
#
_entry.id   AF-A0A7J3WZ93-F1
#
_cell.length_a   1.000
_cell.length_b   1.000
_cell.length_c   1.000
_cell.angle_alpha   90.00
_cell.angle_beta   90.00
_cell.angle_gamma   90.00
#
_symmetry.space_group_name_H-M   'P 1'
#
loop_
_entity.id
_entity.type
_entity.pdbx_description
1 polymer ?
#
loop_
_entity_poly.entity_id
_entity_poly.type
_entity_poly.pdbx_seq_one_letter_code
_entity_poly.pdbx_strand_id
1 'polypeptide(L)'
;MNTSRSIVNVFEEAFRLLGLELAYLAPRIIVAALITALIIVIGIVISKAVNKLLTIANVDELVKPYIEKYGLPFNPRTIVNILITVGLAVLALYSITAIVTPQHVGIVNVVVDYIGRVVSAAVLLIVIVSSLSMVFDKIRIERGIKGFAFLITMLLSLAILIDVTNISPDIRSSIVWGLSLGIGVSIGVFTAWYFFEEVIREKLKESTELGVQDKCTSSTKAEKQGE
;
A
#
# COMPACT_ATOMS: atom_id res chain seq x y z
N MET A 1 13.54 20.75 65.24
CA MET A 1 14.52 19.71 64.85
C MET A 1 13.93 18.32 64.58
N ASN A 2 12.61 18.10 64.54
CA ASN A 2 12.01 16.76 64.31
C ASN A 2 11.55 16.49 62.85
N THR A 3 11.33 17.52 62.03
CA THR A 3 10.81 17.35 60.66
C THR A 3 11.85 16.75 59.70
N SER A 4 13.14 17.10 59.88
CA SER A 4 14.21 16.63 59.00
C SER A 4 14.49 15.13 59.13
N ARG A 5 14.35 14.54 60.33
CA ARG A 5 14.45 13.07 60.51
C ARG A 5 13.31 12.30 59.86
N SER A 6 12.10 12.88 59.85
CA SER A 6 10.94 12.25 59.22
C SER A 6 11.09 12.16 57.70
N ILE A 7 11.58 13.23 57.05
CA ILE A 7 11.80 13.24 55.59
C ILE A 7 12.90 12.24 55.19
N VAL A 8 13.98 12.15 55.99
CA VAL A 8 15.07 11.19 55.72
C VAL A 8 14.59 9.75 55.85
N ASN A 9 13.80 9.44 56.88
CA ASN A 9 13.25 8.09 57.05
C ASN A 9 12.25 7.71 55.95
N VAL A 10 11.40 8.66 55.51
CA VAL A 10 10.47 8.44 54.38
C VAL A 10 11.22 8.21 53.07
N PHE A 11 12.33 8.94 52.84
CA PHE A 11 13.19 8.72 51.68
C PHE A 11 13.92 7.37 51.75
N GLU A 12 14.43 6.99 52.92
CA GLU A 12 15.10 5.70 53.13
C GLU A 12 14.16 4.52 52.91
N GLU A 13 12.91 4.64 53.35
CA GLU A 13 11.90 3.60 53.19
C GLU A 13 11.42 3.50 51.74
N ALA A 14 11.27 4.64 51.05
CA ALA A 14 11.02 4.67 49.60
C ALA A 14 12.19 4.09 48.80
N PHE A 15 13.45 4.37 49.17
CA PHE A 15 14.63 3.79 48.52
C PHE A 15 14.79 2.30 48.82
N ARG A 16 14.44 1.83 50.03
CA ARG A 16 14.41 0.39 50.33
C ARG A 16 13.34 -0.33 49.54
N LEU A 17 12.16 0.25 49.41
CA LEU A 17 11.06 -0.32 48.63
C LEU A 17 11.41 -0.36 47.13
N LEU A 18 11.93 0.74 46.58
CA LEU A 18 12.43 0.78 45.20
C LEU A 18 13.61 -0.18 44.98
N GLY A 19 14.53 -0.29 45.95
CA GLY A 19 15.68 -1.18 45.88
C GLY A 19 15.29 -2.66 45.90
N LEU A 20 14.26 -3.03 46.68
CA LEU A 20 13.70 -4.38 46.70
C LEU A 20 12.94 -4.72 45.42
N GLU A 21 12.17 -3.77 44.88
CA GLU A 21 11.50 -3.93 43.58
C GLU A 21 12.50 -4.02 42.43
N LEU A 22 13.58 -3.22 42.44
CA LEU A 22 14.68 -3.31 41.47
C LEU A 22 15.46 -4.62 41.59
N ALA A 23 15.72 -5.13 42.79
CA ALA A 23 16.38 -6.42 42.97
C ALA A 23 15.53 -7.59 42.43
N TYR A 24 14.20 -7.49 42.55
CA TYR A 24 13.27 -8.46 41.98
C TYR A 24 13.14 -8.32 40.45
N LEU A 25 13.23 -7.10 39.90
CA LEU A 25 13.25 -6.83 38.46
C LEU A 25 14.62 -7.06 37.80
N ALA A 26 15.71 -7.04 38.55
CA ALA A 26 17.08 -7.18 38.05
C ALA A 26 17.28 -8.41 37.14
N PRO A 27 16.86 -9.64 37.52
CA PRO A 27 16.99 -10.79 36.62
C PRO A 27 16.18 -10.63 35.32
N ARG A 28 15.00 -9.98 35.36
CA ARG A 28 14.20 -9.72 34.15
C ARG A 28 14.85 -8.68 33.23
N ILE A 29 15.46 -7.65 33.79
CA ILE A 29 16.17 -6.62 33.03
C ILE A 29 17.40 -7.22 32.33
N ILE A 30 18.15 -8.11 33.00
CA ILE A 30 19.29 -8.81 32.39
C ILE A 30 18.83 -9.68 31.21
N VAL A 31 17.74 -10.44 31.38
CA VAL A 31 17.18 -11.28 30.29
C VAL A 31 16.69 -10.42 29.13
N ALA A 32 16.00 -9.31 29.39
CA ALA A 32 15.56 -8.38 28.35
C ALA A 32 16.73 -7.74 27.59
N ALA A 33 17.80 -7.36 28.30
CA ALA A 33 19.01 -6.81 27.70
C ALA A 33 19.71 -7.86 26.81
N LEU A 34 19.77 -9.11 27.25
CA LEU A 34 20.38 -10.21 26.50
C LEU A 34 19.60 -10.51 25.21
N ILE A 35 18.26 -10.56 25.30
CA ILE A 35 17.40 -10.74 24.12
C ILE A 35 17.50 -9.54 23.17
N THR A 36 17.54 -8.32 23.69
CA THR A 36 17.72 -7.11 22.87
C THR A 36 19.05 -7.14 22.13
N ALA A 37 20.13 -7.54 22.81
CA ALA A 37 21.45 -7.71 22.19
C ALA A 37 21.40 -8.76 21.06
N LEU A 38 20.71 -9.88 21.28
CA LEU A 38 20.53 -10.90 20.26
C LEU A 38 19.77 -10.37 19.03
N ILE A 39 18.71 -9.60 19.23
CA ILE A 39 17.92 -8.98 18.15
C ILE A 39 18.79 -8.04 17.32
N ILE A 40 19.65 -7.23 17.97
CA ILE A 40 20.57 -6.34 17.26
C ILE A 40 21.54 -7.14 16.39
N VAL A 41 22.13 -8.22 16.93
CA VAL A 41 23.04 -9.09 16.18
C VAL A 41 22.34 -9.69 14.96
N ILE A 42 21.14 -10.24 15.15
CA ILE A 42 20.31 -10.77 14.05
C ILE A 42 20.02 -9.68 13.03
N GLY A 43 19.68 -8.47 13.49
CA GLY A 43 19.38 -7.32 12.64
C GLY A 43 20.53 -6.91 11.73
N ILE A 44 21.76 -6.96 12.24
CA ILE A 44 22.97 -6.69 11.43
C ILE A 44 23.13 -7.77 10.35
N VAL A 45 22.94 -9.05 10.71
CA VAL A 45 23.05 -10.17 9.76
C VAL A 45 22.01 -10.06 8.65
N ILE A 46 20.74 -9.82 9.00
CA ILE A 46 19.64 -9.65 8.04
C ILE A 46 19.93 -8.46 7.13
N SER A 47 20.30 -7.30 7.69
CA SER A 47 20.61 -6.11 6.90
C SER A 47 21.73 -6.38 5.89
N LYS A 48 22.79 -7.10 6.31
CA LYS A 48 23.89 -7.46 5.42
C LYS A 48 23.45 -8.43 4.33
N ALA A 49 22.65 -9.45 4.66
CA ALA A 49 22.12 -10.41 3.70
C ALA A 49 21.23 -9.74 2.66
N VAL A 50 20.31 -8.87 3.09
CA VAL A 50 19.41 -8.13 2.19
C VAL A 50 20.19 -7.19 1.29
N ASN A 51 21.14 -6.42 1.82
CA ASN A 51 21.97 -5.54 0.98
C ASN A 51 22.78 -6.34 -0.06
N LYS A 52 23.23 -7.55 0.29
CA LYS A 52 23.91 -8.45 -0.64
C LYS A 52 22.96 -8.92 -1.75
N LEU A 53 21.74 -9.34 -1.41
CA LEU A 53 20.71 -9.75 -2.36
C LEU A 53 20.29 -8.60 -3.29
N LEU A 54 20.09 -7.40 -2.75
CA LEU A 54 19.75 -6.21 -3.54
C LEU A 54 20.85 -5.83 -4.54
N THR A 55 22.12 -6.03 -4.14
CA THR A 55 23.27 -5.79 -5.03
C THR A 55 23.35 -6.85 -6.13
N ILE A 56 23.11 -8.12 -5.81
CA ILE A 56 23.11 -9.21 -6.80
C ILE A 56 21.96 -9.03 -7.80
N ALA A 57 20.79 -8.59 -7.34
CA ALA A 57 19.62 -8.40 -8.16
C ALA A 57 19.65 -7.10 -9.00
N ASN A 58 20.69 -6.26 -8.88
CA ASN A 58 20.79 -4.94 -9.52
C ASN A 58 19.46 -4.17 -9.48
N VAL A 59 18.83 -4.13 -8.31
CA VAL A 59 17.50 -3.50 -8.15
C VAL A 59 17.55 -2.03 -8.54
N ASP A 60 18.71 -1.39 -8.35
CA ASP A 60 18.99 -0.03 -8.77
C ASP A 60 18.78 0.18 -10.30
N GLU A 61 19.00 -0.84 -11.13
CA GLU A 61 18.80 -0.82 -12.58
C GLU A 61 17.36 -1.07 -13.01
N LEU A 62 16.62 -1.91 -12.27
CA LEU A 62 15.19 -2.19 -12.51
C LEU A 62 14.30 -1.01 -12.14
N VAL A 63 14.69 -0.23 -11.13
CA VAL A 63 13.90 0.91 -10.62
C VAL A 63 14.31 2.23 -11.29
N LYS A 64 15.46 2.26 -11.97
CA LYS A 64 15.99 3.39 -12.75
C LYS A 64 14.97 4.04 -13.71
N PRO A 65 14.26 3.30 -14.58
CA PRO A 65 13.26 3.91 -15.48
C PRO A 65 12.08 4.56 -14.75
N TYR A 66 11.78 4.13 -13.52
CA TYR A 66 10.73 4.72 -12.68
C TYR A 66 11.22 5.96 -11.93
N ILE A 67 12.47 5.95 -11.45
CA ILE A 67 13.08 7.08 -10.75
C ILE A 67 13.30 8.27 -11.68
N GLU A 68 13.76 8.03 -12.91
CA GLU A 68 13.97 9.09 -13.91
C GLU A 68 12.65 9.70 -14.41
N LYS A 69 11.59 8.91 -14.52
CA LYS A 69 10.26 9.37 -14.95
C LYS A 69 9.53 10.22 -13.90
N TYR A 70 9.76 9.96 -12.61
CA TYR A 70 9.06 10.60 -11.49
C TYR A 70 9.93 11.53 -10.62
N GLY A 71 11.23 11.65 -10.90
CA GLY A 71 12.14 12.58 -10.22
C GLY A 71 12.30 12.32 -8.71
N LEU A 72 12.24 11.06 -8.29
CA LEU A 72 12.31 10.69 -6.87
C LEU A 72 13.77 10.73 -6.36
N PRO A 73 14.11 11.57 -5.37
CA PRO A 73 15.46 11.67 -4.82
C PRO A 73 15.84 10.52 -3.87
N PHE A 74 15.17 9.35 -3.98
CA PHE A 74 15.27 8.27 -2.99
C PHE A 74 15.95 7.03 -3.58
N ASN A 75 16.99 6.57 -2.89
CA ASN A 75 17.72 5.35 -3.24
C ASN A 75 16.94 4.12 -2.70
N PRO A 76 16.52 3.15 -3.54
CA PRO A 76 15.68 2.02 -3.11
C PRO A 76 16.34 1.19 -1.98
N ARG A 77 17.67 1.12 -1.99
CA ARG A 77 18.45 0.48 -0.91
C ARG A 77 18.23 1.14 0.46
N THR A 78 18.09 2.46 0.49
CA THR A 78 17.83 3.21 1.73
C THR A 78 16.44 2.89 2.27
N ILE A 79 15.43 2.79 1.40
CA ILE A 79 14.06 2.43 1.80
C ILE A 79 14.03 1.06 2.47
N VAL A 80 14.69 0.07 1.85
CA VAL A 80 14.75 -1.29 2.41
C VAL A 80 15.48 -1.31 3.76
N ASN A 81 16.59 -0.59 3.89
CA ASN A 81 17.33 -0.51 5.16
C ASN A 81 16.52 0.18 6.28
N ILE A 82 15.77 1.24 5.95
CA ILE A 82 14.85 1.89 6.90
C ILE A 82 13.79 0.88 7.34
N LEU A 83 13.19 0.13 6.41
CA LEU A 83 12.15 -0.84 6.72
C LEU A 83 12.65 -1.95 7.66
N ILE A 84 13.85 -2.48 7.41
CA ILE A 84 14.49 -3.48 8.30
C ILE A 84 14.72 -2.88 9.69
N THR A 85 15.23 -1.65 9.76
CA THR A 85 15.52 -0.98 11.04
C THR A 85 14.25 -0.73 11.84
N VAL A 86 13.18 -0.26 11.20
CA VAL A 86 11.87 -0.07 11.83
C VAL A 86 11.30 -1.41 12.30
N GLY A 87 11.38 -2.46 11.49
CA GLY A 87 10.95 -3.81 11.87
C GLY A 87 11.70 -4.34 13.10
N LEU A 88 13.02 -4.15 13.16
CA LEU A 88 13.84 -4.51 14.32
C LEU A 88 13.49 -3.70 15.56
N ALA A 89 13.21 -2.40 15.41
CA ALA A 89 12.80 -1.54 16.52
C ALA A 89 11.47 -2.01 17.11
N VAL A 90 10.49 -2.37 16.26
CA VAL A 90 9.20 -2.93 16.69
C VAL A 90 9.40 -4.28 17.40
N LEU A 91 10.24 -5.16 16.86
CA LEU A 91 10.57 -6.44 17.49
C LEU A 91 11.23 -6.27 18.86
N ALA A 92 12.18 -5.33 18.98
CA ALA A 92 12.84 -5.03 20.24
C ALA A 92 11.83 -4.51 21.27
N LEU A 93 10.96 -3.57 20.87
CA LEU A 93 9.90 -3.05 21.73
C LEU A 93 8.96 -4.18 22.21
N TYR A 94 8.56 -5.06 21.29
CA TYR A 94 7.73 -6.23 21.59
C TYR A 94 8.38 -7.15 22.62
N SER A 95 9.65 -7.51 22.41
CA SER A 95 10.40 -8.37 23.33
C SER A 95 10.55 -7.76 24.71
N ILE A 96 10.81 -6.45 24.80
CA ILE A 96 10.89 -5.74 26.08
C ILE A 96 9.53 -5.78 26.79
N THR A 97 8.43 -5.45 26.10
CA THR A 97 7.10 -5.49 26.72
C THR A 97 6.71 -6.90 27.18
N ALA A 98 7.04 -7.93 26.40
CA ALA A 98 6.75 -9.32 26.74
C ALA A 98 7.46 -9.80 28.02
N ILE A 99 8.69 -9.33 28.26
CA ILE A 99 9.50 -9.75 29.40
C ILE A 99 9.23 -8.91 30.64
N VAL A 100 9.15 -7.59 30.49
CA VAL A 100 9.04 -6.64 31.60
C VAL A 100 7.59 -6.56 32.10
N THR A 101 6.63 -6.52 31.17
CA THR A 101 5.23 -6.21 31.48
C THR A 101 4.26 -7.11 30.69
N PRO A 102 4.20 -8.42 31.01
CA PRO A 102 3.43 -9.40 30.22
C PRO A 102 1.93 -9.09 30.14
N GLN A 103 1.38 -8.36 31.12
CA GLN A 103 -0.03 -7.93 31.15
C GLN A 103 -0.42 -6.95 30.02
N HIS A 104 0.54 -6.26 29.38
CA HIS A 104 0.25 -5.32 28.28
C HIS A 104 0.50 -5.92 26.88
N VAL A 105 0.96 -7.17 26.78
CA VAL A 105 1.29 -7.82 25.49
C VAL A 105 0.06 -7.92 24.58
N GLY A 106 -1.13 -8.08 25.14
CA GLY A 106 -2.38 -8.11 24.37
C GLY A 106 -2.60 -6.83 23.55
N ILE A 107 -2.34 -5.66 24.14
CA ILE A 107 -2.49 -4.37 23.46
C ILE A 107 -1.44 -4.23 22.37
N VAL A 108 -0.18 -4.61 22.67
CA VAL A 108 0.90 -4.57 21.68
C VAL A 108 0.62 -5.48 20.50
N ASN A 109 0.09 -6.69 20.72
CA ASN A 109 -0.30 -7.60 19.65
C ASN A 109 -1.35 -6.96 18.72
N VAL A 110 -2.38 -6.31 19.27
CA VAL A 110 -3.40 -5.64 18.46
C VAL A 110 -2.79 -4.53 17.61
N VAL A 111 -1.91 -3.71 18.19
CA VAL A 111 -1.25 -2.62 17.47
C VAL A 111 -0.31 -3.14 16.38
N VAL A 112 0.51 -4.15 16.69
CA VAL A 112 1.46 -4.74 15.74
C VAL A 112 0.72 -5.45 14.60
N ASP A 113 -0.34 -6.19 14.89
CA ASP A 113 -1.19 -6.84 13.87
C ASP A 113 -1.83 -5.79 12.96
N TYR A 114 -2.38 -4.71 13.52
CA TYR A 114 -2.97 -3.64 12.73
C TYR A 114 -1.93 -2.97 11.81
N ILE A 115 -0.77 -2.57 12.35
CA ILE A 115 0.31 -1.97 11.54
C ILE A 115 0.76 -2.94 10.45
N GLY A 116 0.94 -4.23 10.78
CA GLY A 116 1.33 -5.27 9.85
C GLY A 116 0.36 -5.41 8.68
N ARG A 117 -0.95 -5.38 8.95
CA ARG A 117 -1.99 -5.42 7.90
C ARG A 117 -1.94 -4.20 6.99
N VAL A 118 -1.81 -3.00 7.55
CA VAL A 118 -1.71 -1.75 6.76
C VAL A 118 -0.48 -1.80 5.85
N VAL A 119 0.68 -2.17 6.38
CA VAL A 119 1.93 -2.27 5.61
C VAL A 119 1.81 -3.33 4.51
N SER A 120 1.30 -4.52 4.84
CA SER A 120 1.12 -5.62 3.88
C SER A 120 0.27 -5.19 2.68
N ALA A 121 -0.86 -4.56 2.93
CA ALA A 121 -1.74 -4.12 1.87
C ALA A 121 -1.22 -2.92 1.08
N ALA A 122 -0.51 -1.98 1.72
CA ALA A 122 0.16 -0.91 1.01
C ALA A 122 1.18 -1.47 0.01
N VAL A 123 1.97 -2.47 0.43
CA VAL A 123 2.89 -3.19 -0.46
C VAL A 123 2.15 -3.89 -1.60
N LEU A 124 1.07 -4.62 -1.29
CA LEU A 124 0.25 -5.31 -2.30
C LEU A 124 -0.32 -4.33 -3.33
N LEU A 125 -0.82 -3.17 -2.88
CA LEU A 125 -1.36 -2.12 -3.74
C LEU A 125 -0.28 -1.57 -4.68
N ILE A 126 0.92 -1.29 -4.17
CA ILE A 126 2.05 -0.85 -5.00
C ILE A 126 2.38 -1.91 -6.05
N VAL A 127 2.44 -3.20 -5.66
CA VAL A 127 2.76 -4.31 -6.57
C VAL A 127 1.71 -4.44 -7.67
N ILE A 128 0.42 -4.39 -7.33
CA ILE A 128 -0.67 -4.53 -8.31
C ILE A 128 -0.70 -3.35 -9.28
N VAL A 129 -0.62 -2.11 -8.77
CA VAL A 129 -0.60 -0.89 -9.60
C VAL A 129 0.62 -0.89 -10.53
N SER A 130 1.79 -1.28 -10.01
CA SER A 130 3.03 -1.36 -10.82
C SER A 130 2.92 -2.44 -11.89
N SER A 131 2.39 -3.62 -11.55
CA SER A 131 2.20 -4.72 -12.49
C SER A 131 1.25 -4.36 -13.62
N LEU A 132 0.11 -3.73 -13.30
CA LEU A 132 -0.84 -3.24 -14.29
C LEU A 132 -0.18 -2.20 -15.21
N SER A 133 0.56 -1.26 -14.64
CA SER A 133 1.28 -0.24 -15.40
C SER A 133 2.29 -0.85 -16.38
N MET A 134 3.03 -1.89 -15.98
CA MET A 134 3.94 -2.64 -16.86
C MET A 134 3.22 -3.34 -18.00
N VAL A 135 2.08 -3.97 -17.72
CA VAL A 135 1.25 -4.61 -18.76
C VAL A 135 0.73 -3.57 -19.75
N PHE A 136 0.34 -2.40 -19.25
CA PHE A 136 -0.19 -1.32 -20.07
C PHE A 136 0.85 -0.65 -20.96
N ASP A 137 2.09 -0.51 -20.48
CA ASP A 137 3.18 0.05 -21.30
C ASP A 137 3.58 -0.90 -22.45
N LYS A 138 3.37 -2.22 -22.31
CA LYS A 138 3.70 -3.21 -23.34
C LYS A 138 2.61 -3.39 -24.40
N ILE A 139 1.36 -3.15 -24.07
CA ILE A 139 0.25 -3.23 -25.02
C ILE A 139 0.12 -1.84 -25.66
N ARG A 140 0.08 -1.74 -27.00
CA ARG A 140 -0.31 -0.49 -27.68
C ARG A 140 -1.80 -0.26 -27.42
N ILE A 141 -2.12 0.23 -26.23
CA ILE A 141 -3.48 0.37 -25.74
C ILE A 141 -4.18 1.50 -26.51
N GLU A 142 -5.14 1.13 -27.34
CA GLU A 142 -6.10 2.04 -27.95
C GLU A 142 -6.86 2.80 -26.87
N ARG A 143 -7.28 4.03 -27.20
CA ARG A 143 -7.81 5.01 -26.23
C ARG A 143 -8.98 4.45 -25.38
N GLY A 144 -9.75 3.49 -25.90
CA GLY A 144 -10.84 2.81 -25.19
C GLY A 144 -10.40 1.84 -24.08
N ILE A 145 -9.29 1.13 -24.25
CA ILE A 145 -8.80 0.14 -23.27
C ILE A 145 -8.14 0.83 -22.05
N LYS A 146 -7.67 2.08 -22.20
CA LYS A 146 -7.14 2.89 -21.08
C LYS A 146 -8.18 3.19 -19.99
N GLY A 147 -9.44 3.45 -20.38
CA GLY A 147 -10.51 3.74 -19.43
C GLY A 147 -10.86 2.52 -18.58
N PHE A 148 -10.93 1.35 -19.22
CA PHE A 148 -11.17 0.07 -18.54
C PHE A 148 -10.04 -0.29 -17.58
N ALA A 149 -8.79 -0.14 -18.03
CA ALA A 149 -7.59 -0.31 -17.21
C ALA A 149 -7.63 0.53 -15.92
N PHE A 150 -7.99 1.81 -16.02
CA PHE A 150 -8.13 2.69 -14.87
C PHE A 150 -9.22 2.20 -13.91
N LEU A 151 -10.37 1.79 -14.45
CA LEU A 151 -11.51 1.28 -13.68
C LEU A 151 -11.13 0.01 -12.89
N ILE A 152 -10.50 -0.96 -13.56
CA ILE A 152 -10.01 -2.19 -12.91
C ILE A 152 -8.98 -1.88 -11.83
N THR A 153 -8.05 -0.96 -12.07
CA THR A 153 -7.05 -0.54 -11.06
C THR A 153 -7.72 0.08 -9.83
N MET A 154 -8.73 0.93 -10.04
CA MET A 154 -9.48 1.58 -8.96
C MET A 154 -10.30 0.58 -8.14
N LEU A 155 -10.97 -0.37 -8.80
CA LEU A 155 -11.70 -1.47 -8.14
C LEU A 155 -10.77 -2.39 -7.34
N LEU A 156 -9.62 -2.77 -7.91
CA LEU A 156 -8.61 -3.58 -7.21
C LEU A 156 -8.04 -2.83 -6.00
N SER A 157 -7.73 -1.54 -6.15
CA SER A 157 -7.25 -0.72 -5.03
C SER A 157 -8.27 -0.63 -3.90
N LEU A 158 -9.55 -0.49 -4.25
CA LEU A 158 -10.64 -0.49 -3.28
C LEU A 158 -10.78 -1.85 -2.57
N ALA A 159 -10.69 -2.96 -3.31
CA ALA A 159 -10.74 -4.31 -2.73
C ALA A 159 -9.65 -4.53 -1.66
N ILE A 160 -8.43 -4.06 -1.92
CA ILE A 160 -7.30 -4.14 -0.98
C ILE A 160 -7.55 -3.27 0.26
N LEU A 161 -8.11 -2.06 0.08
CA LEU A 161 -8.41 -1.16 1.20
C LEU A 161 -9.44 -1.77 2.18
N ILE A 162 -10.40 -2.53 1.64
CA ILE A 162 -11.42 -3.22 2.43
C ILE A 162 -10.80 -4.33 3.30
N ASP A 163 -9.78 -5.01 2.78
CA ASP A 163 -9.06 -6.04 3.53
C ASP A 163 -8.29 -5.46 4.72
N VAL A 164 -7.69 -4.27 4.56
CA VAL A 164 -6.92 -3.57 5.62
C VAL A 164 -7.76 -3.12 6.79
N THR A 165 -8.95 -2.60 6.49
CA THR A 165 -9.70 -1.74 7.40
C THR A 165 -10.34 -2.50 8.57
N ASN A 166 -10.11 -3.83 8.68
CA ASN A 166 -10.58 -4.71 9.76
C ASN A 166 -12.04 -4.42 10.15
N ILE A 167 -12.87 -4.13 9.16
CA ILE A 167 -14.24 -3.73 9.39
C ILE A 167 -15.02 -4.95 9.89
N SER A 168 -16.06 -4.72 10.69
CA SER A 168 -16.93 -5.77 11.20
C SER A 168 -17.46 -6.67 10.06
N PRO A 169 -17.73 -7.96 10.35
CA PRO A 169 -18.16 -8.93 9.34
C PRO A 169 -19.37 -8.47 8.51
N ASP A 170 -20.29 -7.74 9.15
CA ASP A 170 -21.54 -7.25 8.53
C ASP A 170 -21.28 -6.14 7.51
N ILE A 171 -20.31 -5.26 7.79
CA ILE A 171 -19.94 -4.20 6.85
C ILE A 171 -19.07 -4.79 5.74
N ARG A 172 -18.20 -5.76 6.06
CA ARG A 172 -17.42 -6.49 5.06
C ARG A 172 -18.31 -7.16 4.02
N SER A 173 -19.37 -7.87 4.45
CA SER A 173 -20.27 -8.57 3.52
C SER A 173 -21.00 -7.58 2.60
N SER A 174 -21.51 -6.48 3.16
CA SER A 174 -22.20 -5.42 2.41
C SER A 174 -21.29 -4.77 1.36
N ILE A 175 -20.03 -4.51 1.74
CA ILE A 175 -19.04 -3.96 0.84
C ILE A 175 -18.63 -4.96 -0.24
N VAL A 176 -18.39 -6.23 0.09
CA VAL A 176 -18.04 -7.27 -0.89
C VAL A 176 -19.16 -7.43 -1.91
N TRP A 177 -20.41 -7.37 -1.47
CA TRP A 177 -21.58 -7.41 -2.35
C TRP A 177 -21.63 -6.19 -3.27
N GLY A 178 -21.41 -4.99 -2.72
CA GLY A 178 -21.31 -3.75 -3.50
C GLY A 178 -20.14 -3.76 -4.50
N LEU A 179 -18.99 -4.30 -4.13
CA LEU A 179 -17.81 -4.43 -4.99
C LEU A 179 -18.09 -5.40 -6.16
N SER A 180 -18.71 -6.55 -5.87
CA SER A 180 -19.13 -7.52 -6.89
C SER A 180 -20.11 -6.89 -7.88
N LEU A 181 -21.10 -6.14 -7.38
CA LEU A 181 -22.05 -5.41 -8.21
C LEU A 181 -21.37 -4.32 -9.05
N GLY A 182 -20.47 -3.54 -8.45
CA GLY A 182 -19.70 -2.52 -9.14
C GLY A 182 -18.82 -3.09 -10.26
N ILE A 183 -18.14 -4.21 -10.01
CA ILE A 183 -17.35 -4.93 -11.02
C ILE A 183 -18.27 -5.41 -12.15
N GLY A 184 -19.37 -6.07 -11.82
CA GLY A 184 -20.33 -6.59 -12.80
C GLY A 184 -20.93 -5.51 -13.70
N VAL A 185 -21.38 -4.40 -13.11
CA VAL A 185 -21.93 -3.25 -13.85
C VAL A 185 -20.85 -2.62 -14.73
N SER A 186 -19.63 -2.46 -14.23
CA SER A 186 -18.52 -1.87 -14.99
C SER A 186 -18.16 -2.71 -16.21
N ILE A 187 -18.11 -4.04 -16.05
CA ILE A 187 -17.90 -4.98 -17.17
C ILE A 187 -19.06 -4.88 -18.15
N GLY A 188 -20.32 -4.86 -17.67
CA GLY A 188 -21.49 -4.77 -18.53
C GLY A 188 -21.52 -3.51 -19.39
N VAL A 189 -21.29 -2.33 -18.78
CA VAL A 189 -21.23 -1.05 -19.49
C VAL A 189 -20.07 -1.03 -20.48
N PHE A 190 -18.90 -1.55 -20.10
CA PHE A 190 -17.75 -1.62 -20.99
C PHE A 190 -18.01 -2.52 -22.19
N THR A 191 -18.59 -3.70 -21.96
CA THR A 191 -18.89 -4.66 -23.03
C THR A 191 -19.93 -4.09 -23.99
N ALA A 192 -20.97 -3.44 -23.47
CA ALA A 192 -21.96 -2.75 -24.30
C ALA A 192 -21.29 -1.64 -25.13
N TRP A 193 -20.52 -0.74 -24.49
CA TRP A 193 -19.80 0.33 -25.20
C TRP A 193 -18.90 -0.23 -26.31
N TYR A 194 -18.13 -1.28 -26.01
CA TYR A 194 -17.20 -1.91 -26.95
C TYR A 194 -17.92 -2.48 -28.20
N PHE A 195 -19.01 -3.23 -28.02
CA PHE A 195 -19.77 -3.78 -29.14
C PHE A 195 -20.52 -2.71 -29.95
N PHE A 196 -21.07 -1.69 -29.28
CA PHE A 196 -21.81 -0.63 -29.97
C PHE A 196 -20.92 0.44 -30.61
N GLU A 197 -19.64 0.53 -30.23
CA GLU A 197 -18.69 1.48 -30.83
C GLU A 197 -18.51 1.22 -32.34
N GLU A 198 -18.47 -0.04 -32.78
CA GLU A 198 -18.40 -0.39 -34.20
C GLU A 198 -19.65 0.03 -34.96
N VAL A 199 -20.83 -0.26 -34.41
CA VAL A 199 -22.13 0.10 -35.03
C VAL A 199 -22.29 1.62 -35.13
N ILE A 200 -21.89 2.36 -34.09
CA ILE A 200 -21.97 3.83 -34.06
C ILE A 200 -20.97 4.44 -35.05
N ARG A 201 -19.76 3.89 -35.16
CA ARG A 201 -18.78 4.35 -36.17
C ARG A 201 -19.30 4.15 -37.58
N GLU A 202 -19.92 3.01 -37.86
CA GLU A 202 -20.43 2.71 -39.20
C GLU A 202 -21.57 3.65 -39.60
N LYS A 203 -22.50 3.91 -38.68
CA LYS A 203 -23.61 4.87 -38.88
C LYS A 203 -23.14 6.32 -39.03
N LEU A 204 -22.09 6.73 -38.31
CA LEU A 204 -21.47 8.05 -38.46
C LEU A 204 -20.74 8.22 -39.81
N LYS A 205 -20.14 7.14 -40.31
CA LYS A 205 -19.46 7.14 -41.62
C LYS A 205 -20.47 7.25 -42.77
N GLU A 206 -21.56 6.48 -42.71
CA GLU A 206 -22.70 6.57 -43.65
C GLU A 206 -23.30 7.99 -43.71
N SER A 207 -23.52 8.62 -42.55
CA SER A 207 -24.10 9.97 -42.48
C SER A 207 -23.17 11.06 -43.05
N THR A 208 -21.85 10.82 -43.00
CA THR A 208 -20.86 11.74 -43.58
C THR A 208 -20.77 11.61 -45.10
N GLU A 209 -20.89 10.39 -45.64
CA GLU A 209 -20.91 10.16 -47.09
C GLU A 209 -22.22 10.64 -47.74
N LEU A 210 -23.36 10.46 -47.07
CA LEU A 210 -24.66 11.00 -47.52
C LEU A 210 -24.68 12.53 -47.52
N GLY A 211 -24.02 13.20 -46.57
CA GLY A 211 -23.88 14.66 -46.56
C GLY A 211 -22.95 15.23 -47.66
N VAL A 212 -22.01 14.42 -48.16
CA VAL A 212 -21.13 14.81 -49.29
C VAL A 212 -21.85 14.60 -50.63
N GLN A 213 -22.64 13.54 -50.78
CA GLN A 213 -23.37 13.26 -52.01
C GLN A 213 -24.46 14.30 -52.30
N ASP A 214 -25.11 14.83 -51.25
CA ASP A 214 -26.14 15.88 -51.38
C ASP A 214 -25.58 17.26 -51.78
N LYS A 215 -24.29 17.52 -51.49
CA LYS A 215 -23.60 18.73 -51.97
C LYS A 215 -23.25 18.65 -53.46
N CYS A 216 -22.89 17.48 -53.98
CA CYS A 216 -22.57 17.32 -55.41
C CYS A 216 -23.82 17.36 -56.30
N THR A 217 -24.95 16.84 -55.83
CA THR A 217 -26.23 16.89 -56.56
C THR A 217 -26.91 18.27 -56.52
N SER A 218 -26.76 19.02 -55.42
CA SER A 218 -27.28 20.40 -55.35
C SER A 218 -26.47 21.41 -56.16
N SER A 219 -25.14 21.26 -56.25
CA SER A 219 -24.31 22.14 -57.08
C SER A 219 -24.56 21.97 -58.58
N THR A 220 -24.94 20.77 -59.03
CA THR A 220 -25.25 20.50 -60.45
C THR A 220 -26.65 20.99 -60.85
N LYS A 221 -27.58 21.13 -59.90
CA LYS A 221 -28.92 21.68 -60.15
C LYS A 221 -28.94 23.21 -60.20
N ALA A 222 -28.03 23.88 -59.50
CA ALA A 222 -27.92 25.35 -59.53
C ALA A 222 -27.41 25.88 -60.88
N GLU A 223 -26.65 25.08 -61.64
CA GLU A 223 -26.12 25.48 -62.95
C GLU A 223 -27.16 25.36 -64.09
N LYS A 224 -28.21 24.54 -63.92
CA LYS A 224 -29.27 24.36 -64.93
C LYS A 224 -30.49 25.28 -64.80
N GLN A 225 -30.46 26.23 -63.88
CA GLN A 225 -31.52 27.25 -63.72
C GLN A 225 -31.03 28.68 -64.05
N GLY A 226 -29.81 28.81 -64.58
CA GLY A 226 -29.20 30.09 -64.94
C GLY A 226 -28.95 30.32 -66.43
N GLU A 227 -29.48 29.46 -67.32
CA GLU A 227 -29.47 29.66 -68.79
C GLU A 227 -30.90 29.72 -69.34
#